data_AF-A0A9P6CP45-F1
#
_entry.id   AF-A0A9P6CP45-F1
#
_cell.length_a   1.000
_cell.length_b   1.000
_cell.length_c   1.000
_cell.angle_alpha   90.00
_cell.angle_beta   90.00
_cell.angle_gamma   90.00
#
_symmetry.space_group_name_H-M   'P 1'
#
loop_
_entity.id
_entity.type
_entity.pdbx_description
1 polymer ?
#
loop_
_entity_poly.entity_id
_entity_poly.type
_entity_poly.pdbx_seq_one_letter_code
_entity_poly.pdbx_strand_id
1 'polypeptide(L)'
;MKLIKEHPSYDAVVDCVIAYTFIAEENPERVDALARTLRAVRDSPDAPMIGGDSTTLWEIYREQLRVLHAQGFAEIPEQIGPTNSFLLTSLLSGISFKYDLLSCSEQYGTILEGLNARPTSPNAEVHVAGACIQLLIAGSHIIPHSTSYFKSSDDIATKLKAQRDAGTVKNENARRILDLAITHAETGFKEEDDVDNVWQLLFPLHD
;
A
#
# COMPACT_ATOMS: atom_id res chain seq x y z
N MET A 1 21.40 -0.37 0.08
CA MET A 1 21.63 1.05 -0.27
C MET A 1 23.08 1.43 -0.53
N LYS A 2 24.04 0.95 0.26
CA LYS A 2 25.47 1.12 -0.06
C LYS A 2 25.81 0.63 -1.49
N LEU A 3 25.21 -0.49 -1.92
CA LEU A 3 25.31 -1.03 -3.28
C LEU A 3 24.92 -0.04 -4.39
N ILE A 4 23.76 0.63 -4.30
CA ILE A 4 23.32 1.61 -5.32
C ILE A 4 24.30 2.79 -5.41
N LYS A 5 24.87 3.21 -4.28
CA LYS A 5 25.85 4.30 -4.24
C LYS A 5 27.21 3.90 -4.82
N GLU A 6 27.66 2.68 -4.56
CA GLU A 6 28.98 2.20 -4.99
C GLU A 6 28.98 1.67 -6.43
N HIS A 7 27.87 1.07 -6.86
CA HIS A 7 27.71 0.44 -8.17
C HIS A 7 26.32 0.75 -8.75
N PRO A 8 26.09 2.00 -9.20
CA PRO A 8 24.81 2.40 -9.76
C PRO A 8 24.57 1.76 -11.13
N SER A 9 23.95 0.59 -11.14
CA SER A 9 23.45 -0.08 -12.35
C SER A 9 21.94 -0.26 -12.28
N TYR A 10 21.30 -0.41 -13.43
CA TYR A 10 19.86 -0.72 -13.51
C TYR A 10 19.55 -1.98 -12.70
N ASP A 11 20.33 -3.04 -12.91
CA ASP A 11 20.16 -4.32 -12.21
C ASP A 11 20.27 -4.17 -10.69
N ALA A 12 21.23 -3.39 -10.18
CA ALA A 12 21.38 -3.18 -8.74
C ALA A 12 20.17 -2.45 -8.13
N VAL A 13 19.54 -1.55 -8.88
CA VAL A 13 18.33 -0.82 -8.47
C VAL A 13 17.12 -1.76 -8.50
N VAL A 14 16.99 -2.58 -9.55
CA VAL A 14 15.94 -3.61 -9.67
C VAL A 14 16.05 -4.61 -8.52
N ASP A 15 17.24 -5.15 -8.26
CA ASP A 15 17.49 -6.09 -7.16
C ASP A 15 17.10 -5.48 -5.80
N CYS A 16 17.33 -4.17 -5.60
CA CYS A 16 16.91 -3.50 -4.39
C CYS A 16 15.37 -3.41 -4.26
N VAL A 17 14.65 -3.16 -5.37
CA VAL A 17 13.18 -3.12 -5.35
C VAL A 17 12.59 -4.52 -5.14
N ILE A 18 13.18 -5.54 -5.76
CA ILE A 18 12.80 -6.95 -5.57
C ILE A 18 13.06 -7.38 -4.12
N ALA A 19 14.22 -7.04 -3.55
CA ALA A 19 14.51 -7.32 -2.15
C ALA A 19 13.55 -6.61 -1.19
N TYR A 20 13.12 -5.39 -1.53
CA TYR A 20 12.10 -4.67 -0.77
C TYR A 20 10.77 -5.42 -0.70
N THR A 21 10.32 -6.03 -1.80
CA THR A 21 9.08 -6.83 -1.81
C THR A 21 9.25 -8.17 -1.11
N PHE A 22 10.39 -8.86 -1.26
CA PHE A 22 10.64 -10.11 -0.52
C PHE A 22 10.69 -9.88 1.00
N ILE A 23 11.31 -8.80 1.46
CA ILE A 23 11.33 -8.48 2.88
C ILE A 23 9.92 -8.17 3.39
N ALA A 24 9.02 -7.65 2.56
CA ALA A 24 7.62 -7.47 2.97
C ALA A 24 6.92 -8.78 3.25
N GLU A 25 7.26 -9.86 2.54
CA GLU A 25 6.70 -11.19 2.80
C GLU A 25 7.27 -11.80 4.09
N GLU A 26 8.57 -11.65 4.33
CA GLU A 26 9.24 -12.24 5.50
C GLU A 26 9.03 -11.43 6.79
N ASN A 27 9.02 -10.10 6.68
CA ASN A 27 8.91 -9.18 7.80
C ASN A 27 8.20 -7.86 7.39
N PRO A 28 6.86 -7.91 7.27
CA PRO A 28 6.02 -6.77 6.88
C PRO A 28 6.27 -5.47 7.69
N GLU A 29 6.66 -5.59 8.95
CA GLU A 29 6.89 -4.46 9.86
C GLU A 29 8.12 -3.62 9.45
N ARG A 30 9.05 -4.20 8.68
CA ARG A 30 10.28 -3.52 8.25
C ARG A 30 10.13 -2.73 6.96
N VAL A 31 8.98 -2.86 6.29
CA VAL A 31 8.76 -2.31 4.95
C VAL A 31 8.75 -0.78 4.96
N ASP A 32 8.17 -0.15 6.00
CA ASP A 32 8.16 1.32 6.15
C ASP A 32 9.59 1.90 6.19
N ALA A 33 10.47 1.31 7.00
CA ALA A 33 11.86 1.75 7.11
C ALA A 33 12.64 1.59 5.78
N LEU A 34 12.38 0.51 5.04
CA LEU A 34 13.00 0.28 3.74
C LEU A 34 12.51 1.28 2.68
N ALA A 35 11.20 1.54 2.63
CA ALA A 35 10.61 2.53 1.74
C ALA A 35 11.13 3.94 2.02
N ARG A 36 11.25 4.31 3.29
CA ARG A 36 11.89 5.56 3.73
C ARG A 36 13.34 5.64 3.23
N THR A 37 14.06 4.53 3.26
CA THR A 37 15.44 4.46 2.77
C THR A 37 15.51 4.58 1.24
N LEU A 38 14.61 3.93 0.49
CA LEU A 38 14.48 4.08 -0.96
C LEU A 38 14.23 5.55 -1.34
N ARG A 39 13.27 6.20 -0.67
CA ARG A 39 12.98 7.63 -0.84
C ARG A 39 14.22 8.49 -0.56
N ALA A 40 14.91 8.25 0.56
CA ALA A 40 16.08 9.02 0.93
C ALA A 40 17.24 8.90 -0.08
N VAL A 41 17.40 7.74 -0.72
CA VAL A 41 18.42 7.56 -1.76
C VAL A 41 18.01 8.21 -3.08
N ARG A 42 16.72 8.16 -3.44
CA ARG A 42 16.19 8.90 -4.60
C ARG A 42 16.36 10.41 -4.44
N ASP A 43 16.04 10.94 -3.27
CA ASP A 43 16.01 12.38 -2.99
C ASP A 43 17.40 12.93 -2.59
N SER A 44 18.43 12.08 -2.54
CA SER A 44 19.80 12.46 -2.22
C SER A 44 20.36 13.42 -3.29
N PRO A 45 21.08 14.50 -2.92
CA PRO A 45 21.77 15.34 -3.90
C PRO A 45 22.83 14.56 -4.70
N ASP A 46 23.37 13.49 -4.08
CA ASP A 46 24.31 12.55 -4.70
C ASP A 46 23.60 11.31 -5.28
N ALA A 47 22.30 11.40 -5.61
CA ALA A 47 21.58 10.29 -6.22
C ALA A 47 22.24 9.93 -7.57
N PRO A 48 22.60 8.65 -7.77
CA PRO A 48 23.29 8.27 -8.99
C PRO A 48 22.35 8.31 -10.20
N MET A 49 22.89 8.78 -11.33
CA MET A 49 22.28 8.60 -12.64
C MET A 49 22.60 7.20 -13.17
N ILE A 50 21.60 6.49 -13.69
CA ILE A 50 21.77 5.15 -14.24
C ILE A 50 21.90 5.25 -15.76
N GLY A 51 22.95 4.66 -16.34
CA GLY A 51 23.07 4.51 -17.79
C GLY A 51 23.58 5.73 -18.57
N GLY A 52 24.31 6.65 -17.92
CA GLY A 52 24.99 7.74 -18.63
C GLY A 52 24.08 8.89 -19.09
N ASP A 53 23.09 9.24 -18.25
CA ASP A 53 22.40 10.55 -18.15
C ASP A 53 20.89 10.57 -18.42
N SER A 54 20.25 9.45 -18.77
CA SER A 54 18.81 9.49 -19.12
C SER A 54 17.84 8.89 -18.12
N THR A 55 18.28 8.01 -17.21
CA THR A 55 17.36 7.28 -16.33
C THR A 55 17.63 7.56 -14.86
N THR A 56 16.61 8.09 -14.20
CA THR A 56 16.61 8.40 -12.78
C THR A 56 16.20 7.19 -11.95
N LEU A 57 16.62 7.15 -10.68
CA LEU A 57 16.11 6.15 -9.72
C LEU A 57 14.59 6.16 -9.62
N TRP A 58 13.99 7.35 -9.76
CA TRP A 58 12.55 7.55 -9.74
C TRP A 58 11.83 6.75 -10.84
N GLU A 59 12.32 6.83 -12.08
CA GLU A 59 11.73 6.10 -13.21
C GLU A 59 11.82 4.59 -13.02
N ILE A 60 12.97 4.10 -12.54
CA ILE A 60 13.18 2.67 -12.30
C ILE A 60 12.27 2.18 -11.16
N TYR A 61 12.22 2.90 -10.03
CA TYR A 61 11.34 2.53 -8.92
C TYR A 61 9.88 2.46 -9.36
N ARG A 62 9.39 3.46 -10.10
CA ARG A 62 8.01 3.46 -10.58
C ARG A 62 7.72 2.32 -11.54
N GLU A 63 8.61 2.06 -12.48
CA GLU A 63 8.45 0.95 -13.43
C GLU A 63 8.36 -0.38 -12.69
N GLN A 64 9.33 -0.66 -11.81
CA GLN A 64 9.43 -1.94 -11.12
C GLN A 64 8.30 -2.14 -10.10
N LEU A 65 8.01 -1.13 -9.26
CA LEU A 65 6.92 -1.21 -8.29
C LEU A 65 5.57 -1.38 -8.98
N ARG A 66 5.35 -0.77 -10.15
CA ARG A 66 4.10 -0.94 -10.91
C ARG A 66 3.93 -2.38 -11.38
N VAL A 67 4.99 -3.00 -11.89
CA VAL A 67 4.97 -4.42 -12.31
C VAL A 67 4.69 -5.32 -11.11
N LEU A 68 5.37 -5.09 -9.98
CA LEU A 68 5.21 -5.90 -8.77
C LEU A 68 3.81 -5.75 -8.16
N HIS A 69 3.26 -4.53 -8.09
CA HIS A 69 1.88 -4.34 -7.64
C HIS A 69 0.87 -4.99 -8.59
N ALA A 70 1.06 -4.89 -9.91
CA ALA A 70 0.17 -5.53 -10.87
C ALA A 70 0.17 -7.06 -10.72
N GLN A 71 1.32 -7.67 -10.46
CA GLN A 71 1.43 -9.11 -10.18
C GLN A 71 0.77 -9.48 -8.85
N GLY A 72 1.07 -8.73 -7.79
CA GLY A 72 0.55 -8.99 -6.44
C GLY A 72 -0.97 -8.81 -6.31
N PHE A 73 -1.56 -7.93 -7.12
CA PHE A 73 -3.02 -7.76 -7.20
C PHE A 73 -3.72 -8.69 -8.20
N ALA A 74 -2.98 -9.46 -9.01
CA ALA A 74 -3.58 -10.37 -9.99
C ALA A 74 -4.25 -11.58 -9.35
N GLU A 75 -3.73 -12.06 -8.21
CA GLU A 75 -4.29 -13.15 -7.44
C GLU A 75 -4.91 -12.62 -6.16
N ILE A 76 -6.18 -12.95 -5.92
CA ILE A 76 -6.94 -12.46 -4.77
C ILE A 76 -7.39 -13.68 -3.97
N PRO A 77 -6.55 -14.18 -3.03
CA PRO A 77 -6.93 -15.28 -2.16
C PRO A 77 -8.19 -14.90 -1.38
N GLU A 78 -9.11 -15.86 -1.18
CA GLU A 78 -10.37 -15.59 -0.47
C GLU A 78 -10.19 -15.38 1.03
N GLN A 79 -9.10 -15.93 1.61
CA GLN A 79 -8.89 -15.96 3.06
C GLN A 79 -7.98 -14.84 3.52
N ILE A 80 -8.40 -14.13 4.57
CA ILE A 80 -7.52 -13.22 5.32
C ILE A 80 -6.50 -14.06 6.09
N GLY A 81 -5.22 -13.82 5.82
CA GLY A 81 -4.10 -14.47 6.49
C GLY A 81 -2.79 -13.73 6.22
N PRO A 82 -1.74 -13.95 7.05
CA PRO A 82 -0.48 -13.24 6.93
C PRO A 82 0.30 -13.57 5.65
N THR A 83 -0.04 -14.66 4.96
CA THR A 83 0.54 -15.04 3.66
C THR A 83 -0.34 -14.62 2.48
N ASN A 84 -1.37 -13.80 2.71
CA ASN A 84 -2.23 -13.32 1.63
C ASN A 84 -1.48 -12.28 0.80
N SER A 85 -1.09 -12.66 -0.41
CA SER A 85 -0.34 -11.83 -1.37
C SER A 85 -1.04 -10.52 -1.69
N PHE A 86 -2.37 -10.52 -1.84
CA PHE A 86 -3.15 -9.32 -2.10
C PHE A 86 -3.06 -8.31 -0.94
N LEU A 87 -3.12 -8.79 0.31
CA LEU A 87 -2.99 -7.94 1.50
C LEU A 87 -1.56 -7.41 1.69
N LEU A 88 -0.54 -8.25 1.44
CA LEU A 88 0.86 -7.81 1.44
C LEU A 88 1.11 -6.76 0.36
N THR A 89 0.52 -6.93 -0.82
CA THR A 89 0.58 -5.95 -1.91
C THR A 89 -0.17 -4.67 -1.56
N SER A 90 -1.28 -4.77 -0.82
CA SER A 90 -1.98 -3.60 -0.28
C SER A 90 -1.14 -2.83 0.73
N LEU A 91 -0.37 -3.53 1.58
CA LEU A 91 0.60 -2.92 2.50
C LEU A 91 1.69 -2.16 1.71
N LEU A 92 2.33 -2.84 0.75
CA LEU A 92 3.35 -2.26 -0.13
C LEU A 92 2.82 -1.05 -0.91
N SER A 93 1.58 -1.12 -1.39
CA SER A 93 0.91 -0.04 -2.11
C SER A 93 0.69 1.18 -1.21
N GLY A 94 0.15 0.99 -0.01
CA GLY A 94 -0.03 2.07 0.98
C GLY A 94 1.30 2.76 1.31
N ILE A 95 2.33 1.96 1.60
CA ILE A 95 3.67 2.49 1.89
C ILE A 95 4.26 3.24 0.68
N SER A 96 4.02 2.74 -0.53
CA SER A 96 4.46 3.40 -1.76
C SER A 96 3.79 4.76 -1.95
N PHE A 97 2.51 4.93 -1.60
CA PHE A 97 1.86 6.24 -1.56
C PHE A 97 2.50 7.15 -0.52
N LYS A 98 2.63 6.68 0.73
CA LYS A 98 3.17 7.46 1.86
C LYS A 98 4.56 8.04 1.59
N TYR A 99 5.43 7.26 0.96
CA TYR A 99 6.79 7.70 0.63
C TYR A 99 6.93 8.24 -0.78
N ASP A 100 5.81 8.47 -1.48
CA ASP A 100 5.79 8.92 -2.87
C ASP A 100 6.71 8.06 -3.74
N LEU A 101 6.76 6.73 -3.56
CA LEU A 101 7.56 5.82 -4.38
C LEU A 101 6.81 5.42 -5.67
N LEU A 102 5.49 5.32 -5.59
CA LEU A 102 4.61 5.07 -6.72
C LEU A 102 3.19 5.55 -6.40
N SER A 103 2.55 6.18 -7.39
CA SER A 103 1.12 6.42 -7.45
C SER A 103 0.65 6.14 -8.87
N CYS A 104 -0.20 5.13 -9.05
CA CYS A 104 -0.75 4.75 -10.36
C CYS A 104 -2.22 4.30 -10.29
N SER A 105 -2.86 4.23 -11.46
CA SER A 105 -4.27 3.88 -11.61
C SER A 105 -4.67 2.55 -10.99
N GLU A 106 -3.78 1.56 -11.05
CA GLU A 106 -3.99 0.22 -10.53
C GLU A 106 -4.14 0.23 -9.01
N GLN A 107 -3.30 1.01 -8.31
CA GLN A 107 -3.41 1.17 -6.85
C GLN A 107 -4.74 1.82 -6.47
N TYR A 108 -5.12 2.92 -7.11
CA TYR A 108 -6.43 3.54 -6.87
C TYR A 108 -7.61 2.61 -7.22
N GLY A 109 -7.46 1.82 -8.29
CA GLY A 109 -8.42 0.81 -8.71
C GLY A 109 -8.69 -0.22 -7.61
N THR A 110 -7.65 -0.76 -6.98
CA THR A 110 -7.82 -1.73 -5.88
C THR A 110 -8.53 -1.15 -4.67
N ILE A 111 -8.27 0.11 -4.33
CA ILE A 111 -8.99 0.81 -3.26
C ILE A 111 -10.47 0.92 -3.64
N LEU A 112 -10.78 1.34 -4.88
CA LEU A 112 -12.15 1.42 -5.38
C LEU A 112 -12.87 0.07 -5.37
N GLU A 113 -12.20 -1.02 -5.73
CA GLU A 113 -12.75 -2.37 -5.67
C GLU A 113 -13.12 -2.75 -4.23
N GLY A 114 -12.27 -2.43 -3.24
CA GLY A 114 -12.60 -2.63 -1.82
C GLY A 114 -13.77 -1.79 -1.35
N LEU A 115 -13.81 -0.50 -1.69
CA LEU A 115 -14.93 0.38 -1.31
C LEU A 115 -16.26 -0.07 -1.93
N ASN A 116 -16.23 -0.62 -3.14
CA ASN A 116 -17.42 -1.08 -3.88
C ASN A 116 -17.59 -2.61 -3.87
N ALA A 117 -16.90 -3.31 -2.98
CA ALA A 117 -16.96 -4.77 -2.90
C ALA A 117 -18.40 -5.23 -2.68
N ARG A 118 -18.81 -6.28 -3.39
CA ARG A 118 -20.15 -6.89 -3.21
C ARG A 118 -20.07 -7.86 -2.04
N PRO A 119 -20.88 -7.75 -0.99
CA PRO A 119 -20.80 -8.61 0.21
C PRO A 119 -20.88 -10.12 -0.09
N THR A 120 -21.50 -10.50 -1.21
CA THR A 120 -21.65 -11.88 -1.65
C THR A 120 -20.46 -12.41 -2.46
N SER A 121 -19.47 -11.57 -2.80
CA SER A 121 -18.28 -12.00 -3.54
C SER A 121 -17.37 -12.82 -2.63
N PRO A 122 -16.79 -13.94 -3.09
CA PRO A 122 -15.93 -14.79 -2.25
C PRO A 122 -14.71 -14.05 -1.69
N ASN A 123 -14.23 -13.03 -2.40
CA ASN A 123 -13.06 -12.22 -2.04
C ASN A 123 -13.41 -10.81 -1.51
N ALA A 124 -14.70 -10.53 -1.24
CA ALA A 124 -15.15 -9.19 -0.84
C ALA A 124 -14.41 -8.69 0.41
N GLU A 125 -14.29 -9.57 1.40
CA GLU A 125 -13.63 -9.28 2.67
C GLU A 125 -12.15 -8.90 2.48
N VAL A 126 -11.43 -9.61 1.62
CA VAL A 126 -10.01 -9.35 1.32
C VAL A 126 -9.84 -8.02 0.59
N HIS A 127 -10.73 -7.69 -0.36
CA HIS A 127 -10.73 -6.38 -1.01
C HIS A 127 -10.98 -5.24 -0.03
N VAL A 128 -11.98 -5.37 0.85
CA VAL A 128 -12.27 -4.34 1.87
C VAL A 128 -11.09 -4.16 2.80
N ALA A 129 -10.50 -5.25 3.30
CA ALA A 129 -9.32 -5.20 4.16
C ALA A 129 -8.12 -4.54 3.44
N GLY A 130 -7.86 -4.90 2.18
CA GLY A 130 -6.79 -4.30 1.39
C GLY A 130 -6.97 -2.80 1.16
N ALA A 131 -8.20 -2.34 0.89
CA ALA A 131 -8.50 -0.91 0.79
C ALA A 131 -8.28 -0.19 2.13
N CYS A 132 -8.70 -0.80 3.25
CA CYS A 132 -8.49 -0.23 4.59
C CYS A 132 -7.00 -0.12 4.91
N ILE A 133 -6.18 -1.12 4.56
CA ILE A 133 -4.72 -1.08 4.74
C ILE A 133 -4.12 0.13 4.01
N GLN A 134 -4.44 0.29 2.72
CA GLN A 134 -3.91 1.40 1.91
C GLN A 134 -4.33 2.77 2.47
N LEU A 135 -5.61 2.92 2.83
CA LEU A 135 -6.18 4.16 3.36
C LEU A 135 -5.66 4.52 4.76
N LEU A 136 -5.42 3.54 5.62
CA LEU A 136 -4.89 3.79 6.97
C LEU A 136 -3.40 4.16 6.94
N ILE A 137 -2.63 3.65 5.99
CA ILE A 137 -1.19 3.95 5.89
C ILE A 137 -0.92 5.31 5.26
N ALA A 138 -1.73 5.68 4.27
CA ALA A 138 -1.42 6.80 3.39
C ALA A 138 -2.66 7.61 3.00
N GLY A 139 -3.71 7.60 3.80
CA GLY A 139 -4.95 8.33 3.49
C GLY A 139 -4.67 9.82 3.25
N SER A 140 -3.81 10.42 4.08
CA SER A 140 -3.40 11.83 3.96
C SER A 140 -2.71 12.14 2.62
N HIS A 141 -2.04 11.17 2.02
CA HIS A 141 -1.35 11.26 0.74
C HIS A 141 -2.24 10.87 -0.45
N ILE A 142 -3.14 9.90 -0.27
CA ILE A 142 -4.02 9.38 -1.31
C ILE A 142 -5.10 10.41 -1.65
N ILE A 143 -5.81 10.94 -0.65
CA ILE A 143 -7.03 11.73 -0.87
C ILE A 143 -6.79 13.00 -1.71
N PRO A 144 -5.77 13.84 -1.43
CA PRO A 144 -5.55 15.08 -2.18
C PRO A 144 -5.28 14.86 -3.68
N HIS A 145 -4.79 13.68 -4.06
CA HIS A 145 -4.39 13.36 -5.43
C HIS A 145 -5.36 12.43 -6.17
N SER A 146 -6.51 12.13 -5.56
CA SER A 146 -7.41 11.06 -5.99
C SER A 146 -8.74 11.54 -6.60
N THR A 147 -8.89 12.82 -6.95
CA THR A 147 -10.18 13.41 -7.35
C THR A 147 -10.84 12.75 -8.58
N SER A 148 -10.07 12.02 -9.40
CA SER A 148 -10.59 11.19 -10.50
C SER A 148 -11.15 9.83 -10.06
N TYR A 149 -10.87 9.40 -8.83
CA TYR A 149 -11.20 8.10 -8.26
C TYR A 149 -12.20 8.23 -7.10
N PHE A 150 -11.94 9.13 -6.14
CA PHE A 150 -12.80 9.37 -5.00
C PHE A 150 -13.33 10.80 -5.02
N LYS A 151 -14.58 11.00 -4.57
CA LYS A 151 -15.18 12.34 -4.53
C LYS A 151 -14.70 13.15 -3.33
N SER A 152 -14.58 12.50 -2.17
CA SER A 152 -14.17 13.10 -0.90
C SER A 152 -13.88 12.00 0.13
N SER A 153 -13.30 12.39 1.27
CA SER A 153 -13.19 11.52 2.44
C SER A 153 -14.56 11.07 2.97
N ASP A 154 -15.59 11.92 2.88
CA ASP A 154 -16.98 11.58 3.27
C ASP A 154 -17.59 10.47 2.39
N ASP A 155 -17.30 10.47 1.08
CA ASP A 155 -17.72 9.40 0.17
C ASP A 155 -17.08 8.06 0.56
N ILE A 156 -15.80 8.08 0.95
CA ILE A 156 -15.08 6.91 1.46
C ILE A 156 -15.68 6.44 2.78
N ALA A 157 -15.90 7.33 3.74
CA ALA A 157 -16.54 6.99 5.02
C ALA A 157 -17.91 6.33 4.82
N THR A 158 -18.71 6.89 3.90
CA THR A 158 -20.03 6.34 3.54
C THR A 158 -19.93 4.93 2.97
N LYS A 159 -18.99 4.70 2.05
CA LYS A 159 -18.79 3.38 1.43
C LYS A 159 -18.26 2.35 2.44
N LEU A 160 -17.31 2.72 3.30
CA LEU A 160 -16.78 1.82 4.32
C LEU A 160 -17.86 1.44 5.37
N LYS A 161 -18.68 2.41 5.80
CA LYS A 161 -19.83 2.12 6.68
C LYS A 161 -20.82 1.16 6.02
N ALA A 162 -21.08 1.30 4.73
CA ALA A 162 -21.94 0.37 4.01
C ALA A 162 -21.36 -1.06 4.00
N GLN A 163 -20.04 -1.23 3.87
CA GLN A 163 -19.37 -2.54 3.99
C GLN A 163 -19.51 -3.13 5.39
N ARG A 164 -19.34 -2.31 6.43
CA ARG A 164 -19.53 -2.71 7.83
C ARG A 164 -20.96 -3.16 8.09
N ASP A 165 -21.94 -2.34 7.71
CA ASP A 165 -23.37 -2.57 7.98
C ASP A 165 -23.89 -3.78 7.18
N ALA A 166 -23.33 -4.05 6.01
CA ALA A 166 -23.62 -5.26 5.23
C ALA A 166 -22.98 -6.54 5.79
N GLY A 167 -22.08 -6.42 6.79
CA GLY A 167 -21.34 -7.55 7.33
C GLY A 167 -20.36 -8.18 6.33
N THR A 168 -19.82 -7.40 5.39
CA THR A 168 -18.88 -7.89 4.36
C THR A 168 -17.62 -8.48 4.99
N VAL A 169 -17.13 -7.88 6.08
CA VAL A 169 -15.90 -8.29 6.77
C VAL A 169 -16.26 -9.11 8.00
N LYS A 170 -15.75 -10.35 8.08
CA LYS A 170 -16.11 -11.34 9.11
C LYS A 170 -15.00 -11.53 10.14
N ASN A 171 -13.75 -11.48 9.68
CA ASN A 171 -12.55 -11.53 10.50
C ASN A 171 -12.54 -10.37 11.49
N GLU A 172 -12.28 -10.68 12.76
CA GLU A 172 -12.39 -9.70 13.84
C GLU A 172 -11.39 -8.56 13.72
N ASN A 173 -10.13 -8.86 13.41
CA ASN A 173 -9.10 -7.84 13.26
C ASN A 173 -9.32 -7.00 12.00
N ALA A 174 -9.80 -7.63 10.92
CA ALA A 174 -10.19 -6.93 9.71
C ALA A 174 -11.36 -5.93 9.96
N ARG A 175 -12.31 -6.28 10.82
CA ARG A 175 -13.36 -5.34 11.25
C ARG A 175 -12.81 -4.18 12.06
N ARG A 176 -11.83 -4.43 12.95
CA ARG A 176 -11.18 -3.37 13.74
C ARG A 176 -10.49 -2.35 12.84
N ILE A 177 -9.74 -2.80 11.82
CA ILE A 177 -9.11 -1.87 10.86
C ILE A 177 -10.15 -1.17 9.99
N LEU A 178 -11.29 -1.82 9.66
CA LEU A 178 -12.39 -1.16 8.95
C LEU A 178 -12.99 -0.02 9.78
N ASP A 179 -13.29 -0.25 11.06
CA ASP A 179 -13.82 0.78 11.96
C ASP A 179 -12.83 1.94 12.16
N LEU A 180 -11.53 1.64 12.24
CA LEU A 180 -10.49 2.66 12.29
C LEU A 180 -10.45 3.48 10.99
N ALA A 181 -10.50 2.82 9.82
CA ALA A 181 -10.50 3.50 8.53
C ALA A 181 -11.74 4.39 8.35
N ILE A 182 -12.91 3.96 8.86
CA ILE A 182 -14.12 4.80 8.91
C ILE A 182 -13.85 6.06 9.75
N THR A 183 -13.26 5.90 10.94
CA THR A 183 -12.97 7.02 11.84
C THR A 183 -12.03 8.02 11.16
N HIS A 184 -10.97 7.55 10.50
CA HIS A 184 -10.02 8.44 9.82
C HIS A 184 -10.66 9.10 8.59
N ALA A 185 -11.55 8.40 7.88
CA ALA A 185 -12.29 8.99 6.77
C ALA A 185 -13.22 10.13 7.24
N GLU A 186 -13.86 9.98 8.40
CA GLU A 186 -14.71 11.02 9.02
C GLU A 186 -13.92 12.25 9.48
N THR A 187 -12.65 12.10 9.83
CA THR A 187 -11.76 13.21 10.19
C THR A 187 -11.03 13.83 8.99
N GLY A 188 -11.18 13.24 7.81
CA GLY A 188 -10.58 13.72 6.56
C GLY A 188 -9.21 13.13 6.22
N PHE A 189 -8.80 12.02 6.87
CA PHE A 189 -7.49 11.38 6.76
C PHE A 189 -6.34 12.37 6.96
N LYS A 190 -6.18 12.86 8.19
CA LYS A 190 -5.09 13.79 8.51
C LYS A 190 -3.77 13.02 8.61
N GLU A 191 -2.65 13.71 8.39
CA GLU A 191 -1.32 13.08 8.46
C GLU A 191 -1.02 12.50 9.85
N GLU A 192 -1.49 13.15 10.92
CA GLU A 192 -1.37 12.61 12.29
C GLU A 192 -2.18 11.34 12.54
N ASP A 193 -3.12 11.01 11.66
CA ASP A 193 -3.94 9.81 11.73
C ASP A 193 -3.31 8.65 10.92
N ASP A 194 -2.23 8.85 10.15
CA ASP A 194 -1.63 7.75 9.39
C ASP A 194 -1.02 6.68 10.32
N VAL A 195 -1.28 5.41 10.00
CA VAL A 195 -0.90 4.27 10.83
C VAL A 195 0.35 3.59 10.25
N ASP A 196 1.46 3.69 10.99
CA ASP A 196 2.75 3.12 10.56
C ASP A 196 2.74 1.59 10.41
N ASN A 197 1.96 0.87 11.22
CA ASN A 197 1.96 -0.59 11.26
C ASN A 197 0.55 -1.20 11.29
N VAL A 198 -0.21 -0.98 10.23
CA VAL A 198 -1.54 -1.62 10.06
C VAL A 198 -1.45 -3.15 10.04
N TRP A 199 -0.31 -3.71 9.62
CA TRP A 199 -0.12 -5.15 9.54
C TRP A 199 -0.24 -5.83 10.92
N GLN A 200 0.36 -5.27 11.97
CA GLN A 200 0.23 -5.75 13.34
C GLN A 200 -1.21 -5.64 13.88
N LEU A 201 -2.00 -4.68 13.41
CA LEU A 201 -3.41 -4.58 13.79
C LEU A 201 -4.23 -5.72 13.19
N LEU A 202 -3.88 -6.15 11.97
CA LEU A 202 -4.58 -7.22 11.26
C LEU A 202 -4.12 -8.61 11.73
N PHE A 203 -2.81 -8.77 11.95
CA PHE A 203 -2.16 -10.02 12.35
C PHE A 203 -1.29 -9.80 13.60
N PRO A 204 -1.92 -9.61 14.78
CA PRO A 204 -1.17 -9.44 16.01
C PRO A 204 -0.37 -10.72 16.32
N LEU A 205 0.86 -10.54 16.83
CA LEU A 205 1.62 -11.65 17.39
C LEU A 205 0.84 -12.20 18.58
N HIS A 206 0.55 -13.50 18.57
CA HIS A 206 0.02 -14.18 19.75
C HIS A 206 1.20 -14.38 20.73
N ASP A 207 1.12 -13.72 21.89
CA ASP A 207 1.99 -14.00 23.05
C ASP A 207 1.76 -15.42 23.61
#